data_AF-A0A1V4XHB0-F1
#
_entry.id   AF-A0A1V4XHB0-F1
#
_cell.length_a   1.000
_cell.length_b   1.000
_cell.length_c   1.000
_cell.angle_alpha   90.00
_cell.angle_beta   90.00
_cell.angle_gamma   90.00
#
_symmetry.space_group_name_H-M   'P 1'
#
loop_
_entity.id
_entity.type
_entity.pdbx_description
1 polymer ?
#
loop_
_entity_poly.entity_id
_entity_poly.type
_entity_poly.pdbx_seq_one_letter_code
_entity_poly.pdbx_strand_id
1 'polypeptide(L)'
;MERLDRILEFLIAHPVHREVQAYRRARIEGIIQRQWAKEELLNEQRRLGMLLSQEIRDFERKTGLKVKGMKIKRDRQGVESVVVRTEMPELS
;
A
#
# COMPACT_ATOMS: atom_id res chain seq x y z
N MET A 1 2.92 -5.37 -18.89
CA MET A 1 2.90 -6.84 -18.93
C MET A 1 4.19 -7.41 -19.51
N GLU A 2 4.75 -6.83 -20.57
CA GLU A 2 5.88 -7.40 -21.35
C GLU A 2 7.19 -7.76 -20.62
N ARG A 3 7.50 -7.16 -19.46
CA ARG A 3 8.80 -7.38 -18.79
C ARG A 3 8.88 -8.69 -18.02
N LEU A 4 7.76 -9.13 -17.43
CA LEU A 4 7.70 -10.39 -16.68
C LEU A 4 7.71 -11.58 -17.64
N ASP A 5 6.95 -11.46 -18.73
CA ASP A 5 6.81 -12.49 -19.76
C ASP A 5 8.17 -12.79 -20.42
N ARG A 6 8.95 -11.75 -20.78
CA ARG A 6 10.30 -11.92 -21.34
C ARG A 6 11.30 -12.60 -20.38
N ILE A 7 11.17 -12.36 -19.07
CA ILE A 7 12.02 -13.02 -18.07
C ILE A 7 11.65 -14.49 -17.94
N LEU A 8 10.36 -14.81 -17.98
CA LEU A 8 9.88 -16.18 -17.96
C LEU A 8 10.30 -16.95 -19.23
N GLU A 9 10.21 -16.34 -20.41
CA GLU A 9 10.69 -16.90 -21.68
C GLU A 9 12.20 -17.20 -21.65
N PHE A 10 13.02 -16.27 -21.15
CA PHE A 10 14.47 -16.47 -20.99
C PHE A 10 14.80 -17.64 -20.06
N LEU A 11 14.04 -17.80 -18.97
CA LEU A 11 14.20 -18.89 -17.99
C LEU A 11 13.76 -20.25 -18.52
N ILE A 12 12.82 -20.29 -19.47
CA ILE A 12 12.40 -21.51 -20.17
C ILE A 12 13.44 -21.92 -21.22
N ALA A 13 14.01 -20.95 -21.96
CA ALA A 13 14.97 -21.19 -23.04
C ALA A 13 16.33 -21.72 -22.57
N HIS A 14 16.71 -21.50 -21.32
CA HIS A 14 17.98 -21.98 -20.75
C HIS A 14 17.70 -23.10 -19.73
N PRO A 15 17.95 -24.39 -20.06
CA PRO A 15 17.65 -25.50 -19.17
C PRO A 15 18.57 -25.46 -17.95
N VAL A 16 18.04 -24.92 -16.86
CA VAL A 16 18.69 -24.94 -15.55
C VAL A 16 18.25 -26.19 -14.81
N HIS A 17 19.15 -26.78 -14.00
CA HIS A 17 18.80 -27.91 -13.13
C HIS A 17 17.51 -27.61 -12.33
N ARG A 18 16.65 -28.63 -12.19
CA ARG A 18 15.30 -28.55 -11.59
C ARG A 18 15.29 -27.84 -10.23
N GLU A 19 16.32 -28.03 -9.42
CA GLU A 19 16.48 -27.38 -8.11
C GLU A 19 16.70 -25.87 -8.22
N VAL A 20 17.48 -25.42 -9.21
CA VAL A 20 17.71 -24.00 -9.46
C VAL A 20 16.45 -23.34 -10.03
N GLN A 21 15.68 -24.05 -10.86
CA GLN A 21 14.36 -23.56 -11.31
C GLN A 21 13.38 -23.44 -10.14
N ALA A 22 13.33 -24.42 -9.25
CA ALA A 22 12.48 -24.38 -8.05
C ALA A 22 12.85 -23.19 -7.14
N TYR A 23 14.14 -22.98 -6.88
CA TYR A 23 14.63 -21.84 -6.11
C TYR A 23 14.26 -20.49 -6.76
N ARG A 24 14.42 -20.36 -8.08
CA ARG A 24 14.05 -19.13 -8.81
C ARG A 24 12.55 -18.87 -8.78
N ARG A 25 11.71 -19.91 -8.94
CA ARG A 25 10.25 -19.80 -8.86
C ARG A 25 9.81 -19.33 -7.47
N ALA A 26 10.30 -19.96 -6.41
CA ALA A 26 10.00 -19.56 -5.03
C ALA A 26 10.41 -18.09 -4.76
N ARG A 27 11.55 -17.65 -5.30
CA ARG A 27 12.01 -16.28 -5.15
C ARG A 27 11.14 -15.27 -5.91
N ILE A 28 10.71 -15.59 -7.12
CA ILE A 28 9.80 -14.74 -7.92
C ILE A 28 8.43 -14.67 -7.27
N GLU A 29 7.89 -15.81 -6.82
CA GLU A 29 6.62 -15.88 -6.10
C GLU A 29 6.64 -15.02 -4.83
N GLY A 30 7.71 -15.10 -4.03
CA GLY A 30 7.88 -14.23 -2.86
C GLY A 30 8.07 -12.74 -3.18
N ILE A 31 8.51 -12.39 -4.40
CA ILE A 31 8.52 -10.99 -4.87
C ILE A 31 7.11 -10.54 -5.24
N ILE A 32 6.37 -11.37 -5.97
CA ILE A 32 4.99 -11.10 -6.40
C ILE A 32 4.08 -10.94 -5.18
N GLN A 33 4.13 -11.86 -4.21
CA GLN A 33 3.34 -11.79 -2.99
C GLN A 33 3.61 -10.50 -2.20
N ARG A 34 4.88 -10.09 -2.08
CA ARG A 34 5.25 -8.82 -1.42
C ARG A 34 4.76 -7.60 -2.19
N GLN A 35 4.72 -7.67 -3.52
CA GLN A 35 4.22 -6.58 -4.36
C GLN A 35 2.69 -6.47 -4.27
N TRP A 36 1.97 -7.60 -4.34
CA TRP A 36 0.52 -7.63 -4.14
C TRP A 36 0.11 -7.15 -2.76
N ALA A 37 0.79 -7.58 -1.69
CA ALA A 37 0.50 -7.08 -0.35
C ALA A 37 0.67 -5.55 -0.22
N LYS A 38 1.63 -4.96 -0.96
CA LYS A 38 1.79 -3.50 -1.02
C LYS A 38 0.67 -2.83 -1.82
N GLU A 39 0.26 -3.43 -2.94
CA GLU A 39 -0.83 -2.92 -3.78
C GLU A 39 -2.19 -3.00 -3.07
N GLU A 40 -2.48 -4.09 -2.37
CA GLU A 40 -3.66 -4.23 -1.51
C GLU A 40 -3.66 -3.19 -0.40
N LEU A 41 -2.53 -2.98 0.28
CA LEU A 41 -2.40 -1.96 1.32
C LEU A 41 -2.62 -0.54 0.75
N LEU A 42 -2.10 -0.24 -0.44
CA LEU A 42 -2.31 1.04 -1.11
C LEU A 42 -3.77 1.25 -1.53
N ASN A 43 -4.42 0.19 -2.03
CA ASN A 43 -5.83 0.24 -2.39
C ASN A 43 -6.72 0.44 -1.16
N GLU A 44 -6.41 -0.21 -0.05
CA GLU A 44 -7.12 -0.03 1.21
C GLU A 44 -6.91 1.41 1.74
N GLN A 45 -5.69 1.95 1.68
CA GLN A 45 -5.43 3.35 2.02
C GLN A 45 -6.21 4.33 1.14
N ARG A 46 -6.33 4.07 -0.16
CA ARG A 46 -7.16 4.90 -1.06
C ARG A 46 -8.64 4.81 -0.69
N ARG A 47 -9.14 3.61 -0.41
CA ARG A 47 -10.52 3.37 0.01
C ARG A 47 -10.84 4.10 1.31
N LEU A 48 -10.00 3.94 2.33
CA LEU A 48 -10.10 4.65 3.60
C LEU A 48 -9.98 6.17 3.42
N GLY A 49 -9.05 6.63 2.58
CA GLY A 49 -8.89 8.06 2.26
C GLY A 49 -10.14 8.68 1.63
N MET A 50 -10.81 7.96 0.71
CA MET A 50 -12.09 8.41 0.13
C MET A 50 -13.20 8.46 1.18
N LEU A 51 -13.33 7.43 2.01
CA LEU A 51 -14.35 7.39 3.08
C LEU A 51 -14.13 8.51 4.11
N LEU A 52 -12.88 8.75 4.51
CA LEU A 52 -12.50 9.75 5.52
C LEU A 52 -12.52 11.19 4.99
N SER A 53 -12.52 11.40 3.67
CA SER A 53 -12.54 12.76 3.10
C SER A 53 -13.81 13.54 3.44
N GLN A 54 -14.94 12.86 3.60
CA GLN A 54 -16.18 13.50 4.04
C GLN A 54 -16.12 13.85 5.52
N GLU A 55 -15.68 12.91 6.36
CA GLU A 55 -15.53 13.13 7.81
C GLU A 55 -14.51 14.24 8.13
N ILE A 56 -13.40 14.31 7.39
CA ILE A 56 -12.40 15.37 7.50
C ILE A 56 -13.07 16.72 7.19
N ARG A 57 -13.80 16.85 6.08
CA ARG A 57 -14.49 18.11 5.74
C ARG A 57 -15.51 18.53 6.80
N ASP A 58 -16.24 17.58 7.37
CA ASP A 58 -17.21 17.84 8.43
C ASP A 58 -16.52 18.23 9.74
N PHE A 59 -15.40 17.59 10.08
CA PHE A 59 -14.55 17.97 11.21
C PHE A 59 -14.00 19.39 11.04
N GLU A 60 -13.43 19.72 9.87
CA GLU A 60 -12.88 21.05 9.60
C GLU A 60 -13.97 22.13 9.70
N ARG A 61 -15.17 21.85 9.19
CA ARG A 61 -16.31 22.77 9.28
C ARG A 61 -16.79 22.97 10.72
N LYS A 62 -16.83 21.91 11.53
CA LYS A 62 -17.32 21.96 12.93
C LYS A 62 -16.33 22.60 13.88
N THR A 63 -15.04 22.38 13.67
CA THR A 63 -13.98 22.79 14.61
C THR A 63 -13.23 24.04 14.18
N GLY A 64 -13.31 24.43 12.90
CA GLY A 64 -12.51 25.50 12.33
C GLY A 64 -11.03 25.14 12.14
N LEU A 65 -10.62 23.91 12.46
CA LEU A 65 -9.25 23.43 12.30
C LEU A 65 -9.04 22.82 10.91
N LYS A 66 -7.83 22.88 10.37
CA LYS A 66 -7.45 22.26 9.09
C LYS A 66 -6.64 20.99 9.29
N VAL A 67 -7.01 19.90 8.62
CA VAL A 67 -6.27 18.63 8.66
C VAL A 67 -5.10 18.69 7.68
N LYS A 68 -3.87 18.55 8.20
CA LYS A 68 -2.62 18.63 7.42
C LYS A 68 -2.00 17.28 7.13
N GLY A 69 -2.36 16.24 7.88
CA GLY A 69 -1.85 14.91 7.65
C GLY A 69 -2.57 13.85 8.46
N MET A 70 -2.58 12.63 7.94
CA MET A 70 -3.21 11.49 8.56
C MET A 70 -2.24 10.32 8.58
N LYS A 71 -2.11 9.65 9.73
CA LYS A 71 -1.29 8.45 9.88
C LYS A 71 -2.12 7.32 10.46
N ILE A 72 -2.25 6.25 9.69
CA ILE A 72 -2.84 4.99 10.17
C ILE A 72 -1.75 4.25 10.93
N LYS A 73 -1.99 3.96 12.21
CA LYS A 73 -1.15 3.11 13.05
C LYS A 73 -1.85 1.78 13.27
N ARG A 74 -1.17 0.69 12.96
CA ARG A 74 -1.57 -0.67 13.37
C ARG A 74 -0.79 -1.04 14.62
N ASP A 75 -1.48 -1.55 15.64
CA ASP A 75 -0.84 -2.15 16.80
C ASP A 75 -0.62 -3.67 16.60
N ARG A 76 -0.01 -4.32 17.61
CA ARG A 76 0.26 -5.77 17.58
C ARG A 76 -1.02 -6.62 17.61
N GLN A 77 -2.17 -6.03 17.91
CA GLN A 77 -3.48 -6.69 17.98
C GLN A 77 -4.28 -6.49 16.68
N GLY A 78 -3.73 -5.77 15.70
CA GLY A 78 -4.39 -5.51 14.43
C GLY A 78 -5.39 -4.35 14.47
N VAL A 79 -5.46 -3.60 15.57
CA VAL A 79 -6.34 -2.44 15.70
C VAL A 79 -5.73 -1.28 14.92
N GLU A 80 -6.50 -0.74 13.96
CA GLU A 80 -6.14 0.47 13.21
C GLU A 80 -6.59 1.71 13.99
N SER A 81 -5.63 2.52 14.43
CA SER A 81 -5.89 3.86 14.95
C SER A 81 -5.48 4.91 13.92
N VAL A 82 -6.32 5.92 13.72
CA VAL A 82 -6.04 7.03 12.80
C VAL A 82 -5.60 8.24 13.61
N VAL A 83 -4.36 8.67 13.42
CA VAL A 83 -3.83 9.91 14.02
C VAL A 83 -3.94 11.02 12.99
N VAL A 84 -4.67 12.07 13.32
CA VAL A 84 -4.88 13.24 12.46
C VAL A 84 -4.08 14.42 13.03
N ARG A 85 -3.28 15.08 12.19
CA ARG A 85 -2.60 16.34 12.52
C ARG A 85 -3.44 17.50 12.03
N THR A 86 -3.74 18.44 12.92
CA THR A 86 -4.57 19.60 12.66
C THR A 86 -3.85 20.90 13.00
N GLU A 87 -4.03 21.94 12.19
CA GLU A 87 -3.51 23.29 12.42
C GLU A 87 -4.65 24.31 12.35
N MET A 88 -4.52 25.43 13.06
CA MET A 88 -5.42 26.57 12.85
C MET A 88 -5.14 27.15 11.44
N PRO A 89 -6.17 27.46 10.64
CA PRO A 89 -5.96 28.18 9.39
C PRO A 89 -5.35 29.56 9.70
N GLU A 90 -4.28 29.92 9.00
CA GLU A 90 -3.70 31.26 9.10
C GLU A 90 -4.77 32.27 8.67
N LEU A 91 -5.12 33.18 9.58
CA LEU A 91 -6.00 34.31 9.28
C LEU A 91 -5.21 35.29 8.40
N SER A 92 -5.43 35.23 7.09
CA SER A 92 -4.97 36.22 6.11
C SER A 92 -5.92 37.41 6.04
#